data_AF-A0A4Y8UXC2-F1
#
_entry.id   AF-A0A4Y8UXC2-F1
#
_cell.length_a   1.000
_cell.length_b   1.000
_cell.length_c   1.000
_cell.angle_alpha   90.00
_cell.angle_beta   90.00
_cell.angle_gamma   90.00
#
_symmetry.space_group_name_H-M   'P 1'
#
loop_
_entity.id
_entity.type
_entity.pdbx_description
1 polymer ?
#
loop_
_entity_poly.entity_id
_entity_poly.type
_entity_poly.pdbx_seq_one_letter_code
_entity_poly.pdbx_strand_id
1 'polypeptide(L)'
;MNDFLRHPRLSWLARGTLVAALGAFTFTAWAQYRQSPQISVLPDFVAEIVEEEAAVSELPDFESYVDTKARKDAFFNFLTRFVESENQRILQTRAILEPMWEVANSGQRLSDIEYLTLLDIAEEYRLDAAELSERQVVTELMERVDIIPTSLVLAQAANESAWGMSRFAREGNNIFGQWCFEAGCGLVPARRGQNATHEVKAFASIEESVNSYFLNLNTNSNYQDMREMRAQMREQNRPLDSLVLARGLTRYSQRGMAYVSELQDIIRVNRLGALDRS
;
A
#
# COMPACT_ATOMS: atom_id res chain seq x y z
N MET A 1 42.39 34.88 4.54
CA MET A 1 41.66 35.80 3.63
C MET A 1 40.68 36.73 4.38
N ASN A 2 40.92 37.05 5.67
CA ASN A 2 39.99 37.82 6.52
C ASN A 2 40.58 39.14 7.06
N ASP A 3 41.75 39.57 6.59
CA ASP A 3 42.46 40.72 7.19
C ASP A 3 42.42 42.01 6.35
N PHE A 4 41.83 41.96 5.14
CA PHE A 4 41.73 43.13 4.27
C PHE A 4 40.63 44.12 4.69
N LEU A 5 39.65 43.68 5.50
CA LEU A 5 38.48 44.50 5.88
C LEU A 5 38.70 45.36 7.13
N ARG A 6 39.85 45.23 7.79
CA ARG A 6 40.14 45.92 9.07
C ARG A 6 41.05 47.15 8.94
N HIS A 7 41.34 47.61 7.71
CA HIS A 7 42.18 48.80 7.54
C HIS A 7 41.44 50.10 7.97
N PRO A 8 42.06 50.97 8.80
CA PRO A 8 41.43 52.15 9.40
C PRO A 8 41.21 53.34 8.44
N ARG A 9 41.51 53.18 7.14
CA ARG A 9 41.31 54.23 6.12
C ARG A 9 40.25 53.89 5.06
N LEU A 10 39.56 52.75 5.16
CA LEU A 10 38.40 52.49 4.30
C LEU A 10 37.17 53.21 4.85
N SER A 11 36.65 54.17 4.08
CA SER A 11 35.41 54.89 4.39
C SER A 11 34.21 53.93 4.43
N TRP A 12 33.17 54.29 5.19
CA TRP A 12 31.98 53.44 5.36
C TRP A 12 31.29 53.09 4.02
N LEU A 13 31.39 53.99 3.04
CA LEU A 13 30.90 53.81 1.67
C LEU A 13 31.65 52.69 0.94
N ALA A 14 32.97 52.58 1.12
CA ALA A 14 33.78 51.54 0.50
C ALA A 14 33.57 50.14 1.13
N ARG A 15 33.09 50.06 2.38
CA ARG A 15 32.72 48.79 3.03
C ARG A 15 31.33 48.31 2.58
N GLY A 16 30.38 49.23 2.40
CA GLY A 16 29.05 48.91 1.88
C GLY A 16 29.08 48.42 0.43
N THR A 17 29.90 49.03 -0.43
CA THR A 17 30.02 48.63 -1.84
C THR A 17 30.66 47.25 -2.02
N LEU A 18 31.63 46.87 -1.16
CA LEU A 18 32.30 45.57 -1.26
C LEU A 18 31.40 44.40 -0.83
N VAL A 19 30.57 44.60 0.20
CA VAL A 19 29.59 43.58 0.66
C VAL A 19 28.43 43.45 -0.32
N ALA A 20 27.95 44.57 -0.88
CA ALA A 20 26.92 44.54 -1.92
C ALA A 20 27.41 43.86 -3.22
N ALA A 21 28.67 44.08 -3.60
CA ALA A 21 29.26 43.42 -4.78
C ALA A 21 29.43 41.91 -4.60
N LEU A 22 29.82 41.44 -3.40
CA LEU A 22 29.92 40.01 -3.07
C LEU A 22 28.53 39.33 -3.03
N GLY A 23 27.51 39.99 -2.49
CA GLY A 23 26.13 39.48 -2.49
C GLY A 23 25.48 39.44 -3.88
N ALA A 24 25.80 40.40 -4.75
CA ALA A 24 25.34 40.40 -6.14
C ALA A 24 25.99 39.27 -6.96
N PHE A 25 27.26 38.98 -6.72
CA PHE A 25 27.99 37.93 -7.46
C PHE A 25 27.55 36.50 -7.06
N THR A 26 27.17 36.26 -5.81
CA THR A 26 26.61 34.97 -5.38
C THR A 26 25.18 34.76 -5.87
N PHE A 27 24.38 35.84 -5.97
CA PHE A 27 23.02 35.76 -6.50
C PHE A 27 22.99 35.54 -8.02
N THR A 28 23.88 36.17 -8.79
CA THR A 28 23.97 35.92 -10.25
C THR A 28 24.53 34.55 -10.55
N ALA A 29 25.53 34.06 -9.80
CA ALA A 29 26.04 32.70 -9.95
C ALA A 29 24.99 31.62 -9.60
N TRP A 30 24.16 31.85 -8.57
CA TRP A 30 23.07 30.94 -8.22
C TRP A 30 21.91 30.99 -9.23
N ALA A 31 21.55 32.18 -9.72
CA ALA A 31 20.54 32.34 -10.77
C ALA A 31 20.96 31.68 -12.09
N GLN A 32 22.25 31.75 -12.45
CA GLN A 32 22.81 31.14 -13.65
C GLN A 32 22.99 29.61 -13.52
N TYR A 33 23.27 29.11 -12.31
CA TYR A 33 23.24 27.67 -12.00
C TYR A 33 21.82 27.10 -12.12
N ARG A 34 20.79 27.86 -11.70
CA ARG A 34 19.37 27.45 -11.77
C ARG A 34 18.78 27.44 -13.18
N GLN A 35 19.43 28.11 -14.14
CA GLN A 35 19.01 28.19 -15.54
C GLN A 35 19.79 27.26 -16.48
N SER A 36 20.71 26.45 -15.95
CA SER A 36 21.42 25.45 -16.77
C SER A 36 20.52 24.23 -16.95
N PRO A 37 20.00 23.93 -18.15
CA PRO A 37 19.26 22.69 -18.36
C PRO A 37 20.29 21.55 -18.33
N GLN A 38 20.23 20.71 -17.30
CA GLN A 38 20.82 19.38 -17.40
C GLN A 38 19.93 18.58 -18.37
N ILE A 39 20.21 18.72 -19.67
CA ILE A 39 19.74 17.77 -20.67
C ILE A 39 20.51 16.48 -20.39
N SER A 40 19.94 15.64 -19.53
CA SER A 40 20.22 14.22 -19.56
C SER A 40 19.54 13.69 -20.83
N VAL A 41 20.34 13.45 -21.86
CA VAL A 41 19.89 12.66 -23.00
C VAL A 41 19.62 11.28 -22.43
N LEU A 42 18.35 10.96 -22.19
CA LEU A 42 17.92 9.60 -21.95
C LEU A 42 18.39 8.77 -23.17
N PRO A 43 19.17 7.70 -22.99
CA PRO A 43 19.44 6.80 -24.10
C PRO A 43 18.09 6.31 -24.64
N ASP A 44 17.96 6.27 -25.97
CA ASP A 44 16.80 5.70 -26.67
C ASP A 44 16.42 4.40 -25.98
N PHE A 45 15.30 4.42 -25.25
CA PHE A 45 14.72 3.23 -24.66
C PHE A 45 14.08 2.48 -25.82
N VAL A 46 14.89 1.72 -26.54
CA VAL A 46 14.39 0.67 -27.41
C VAL A 46 13.58 -0.23 -26.47
N ALA A 47 12.27 -0.21 -26.64
CA ALA A 47 11.37 -1.09 -25.92
C ALA A 47 11.80 -2.53 -26.24
N GLU A 48 12.62 -3.10 -25.36
CA GLU A 48 12.84 -4.52 -25.31
C GLU A 48 11.46 -5.12 -25.06
N ILE A 49 10.99 -5.89 -26.03
CA ILE A 49 9.78 -6.69 -25.87
C ILE A 49 10.15 -7.70 -24.79
N VAL A 50 9.83 -7.37 -23.54
CA VAL A 50 9.89 -8.31 -22.43
C VAL A 50 8.83 -9.35 -22.78
N GLU A 51 9.28 -10.49 -23.30
CA GLU A 51 8.46 -11.70 -23.23
C GLU A 51 8.09 -11.86 -21.75
N GLU A 52 6.79 -11.75 -21.46
CA GLU A 52 6.22 -11.95 -20.14
C GLU A 52 6.53 -13.40 -19.72
N GLU A 53 7.67 -13.59 -19.04
CA GLU A 53 7.99 -14.88 -18.46
C GLU A 53 6.84 -15.27 -17.55
N ALA A 54 6.19 -16.39 -17.87
CA ALA A 54 5.10 -16.92 -17.07
C ALA A 54 5.55 -16.99 -15.61
N ALA A 55 4.79 -16.34 -14.71
CA ALA A 55 5.12 -16.23 -13.30
C ALA A 55 5.50 -17.61 -12.73
N VAL A 56 6.75 -17.76 -12.30
CA VAL A 56 7.20 -18.98 -11.63
C VAL A 56 6.53 -19.02 -10.25
N SER A 57 5.90 -20.15 -9.93
CA SER A 57 5.24 -20.31 -8.64
C SER A 57 6.23 -20.16 -7.50
N GLU A 58 5.97 -19.22 -6.59
CA GLU A 58 6.76 -19.05 -5.36
C GLU A 58 6.20 -19.91 -4.21
N LEU A 59 5.09 -20.60 -4.42
CA LEU A 59 4.43 -21.38 -3.37
C LEU A 59 5.18 -22.68 -3.10
N PRO A 60 5.40 -23.03 -1.81
CA PRO A 60 5.77 -24.37 -1.42
C PRO A 60 4.72 -25.39 -1.91
N ASP A 61 5.16 -26.61 -2.20
CA ASP A 61 4.26 -27.71 -2.48
C ASP A 61 3.55 -28.18 -1.19
N PHE A 62 2.46 -27.50 -0.84
CA PHE A 62 1.65 -27.85 0.32
C PHE A 62 0.92 -29.19 0.14
N GLU A 63 0.75 -29.70 -1.08
CA GLU A 63 0.11 -31.01 -1.32
C GLU A 63 0.99 -32.17 -0.86
N SER A 64 2.32 -31.96 -0.79
CA SER A 64 3.28 -32.96 -0.30
C SER A 64 3.13 -33.33 1.18
N TYR A 65 2.43 -32.51 1.98
CA TYR A 65 2.23 -32.75 3.41
C TYR A 65 1.09 -33.75 3.66
N VAL A 66 1.43 -34.93 4.18
CA VAL A 66 0.45 -35.97 4.58
C VAL A 66 -0.36 -35.54 5.80
N ASP A 67 0.29 -34.95 6.81
CA ASP A 67 -0.39 -34.47 8.01
C ASP A 67 -1.07 -33.12 7.75
N THR A 68 -2.39 -33.09 7.98
CA THR A 68 -3.19 -31.88 7.71
C THR A 68 -2.78 -30.73 8.60
N LYS A 69 -2.40 -30.98 9.87
CA LYS A 69 -1.98 -29.90 10.76
C LYS A 69 -0.66 -29.29 10.31
N ALA A 70 0.34 -30.12 10.01
CA ALA A 70 1.63 -29.69 9.49
C ALA A 70 1.50 -28.87 8.20
N ARG A 71 0.59 -29.28 7.30
CA ARG A 71 0.29 -28.50 6.08
C ARG A 71 -0.22 -27.09 6.39
N LYS A 72 -1.21 -27.00 7.29
CA LYS A 72 -1.80 -25.71 7.69
C LYS A 72 -0.77 -24.81 8.37
N ASP A 73 0.05 -25.37 9.26
CA ASP A 73 1.12 -24.64 9.94
C ASP A 73 2.16 -24.14 8.92
N ALA A 74 2.56 -24.97 7.95
CA ALA A 74 3.46 -24.56 6.88
C ALA A 74 2.89 -23.43 6.02
N PHE A 75 1.61 -23.51 5.65
CA PHE A 75 0.90 -22.48 4.90
C PHE A 75 0.89 -21.14 5.64
N PHE A 76 0.52 -21.15 6.93
CA PHE A 76 0.49 -19.93 7.73
C PHE A 76 1.89 -19.33 7.91
N ASN A 77 2.90 -20.15 8.23
CA ASN A 77 4.27 -19.69 8.41
C ASN A 77 4.83 -19.06 7.13
N PHE A 78 4.52 -19.64 5.97
CA PHE A 78 4.95 -19.09 4.69
C PHE A 78 4.33 -17.72 4.41
N LEU A 79 3.01 -17.57 4.60
CA LEU A 79 2.32 -16.32 4.26
C LEU A 79 2.53 -15.20 5.27
N THR A 80 2.75 -15.52 6.55
CA THR A 80 2.82 -14.52 7.63
C THR A 80 3.81 -13.40 7.32
N ARG A 81 5.00 -13.72 6.78
CA ARG A 81 6.01 -12.71 6.45
C ARG A 81 5.54 -11.66 5.43
N PHE A 82 4.73 -12.08 4.44
CA PHE A 82 4.23 -11.17 3.40
C PHE A 82 3.12 -10.28 3.96
N VAL A 83 2.26 -10.85 4.80
CA VAL A 83 1.20 -10.11 5.50
C VAL A 83 1.79 -9.08 6.45
N GLU A 84 2.81 -9.46 7.24
CA GLU A 84 3.52 -8.55 8.14
C GLU A 84 4.25 -7.45 7.37
N SER A 85 4.92 -7.79 6.26
CA SER A 85 5.60 -6.82 5.40
C SER A 85 4.64 -5.74 4.87
N GLU A 86 3.48 -6.14 4.34
CA GLU A 86 2.49 -5.17 3.84
C GLU A 86 1.86 -4.35 4.97
N ASN A 87 1.57 -4.97 6.12
CA ASN A 87 1.11 -4.22 7.30
C ASN A 87 2.16 -3.18 7.75
N GLN A 88 3.45 -3.51 7.74
CA GLN A 88 4.51 -2.55 8.08
C GLN A 88 4.58 -1.41 7.06
N ARG A 89 4.47 -1.70 5.76
CA ARG A 89 4.40 -0.66 4.72
C ARG A 89 3.21 0.28 4.95
N ILE A 90 2.03 -0.26 5.23
CA ILE A 90 0.82 0.54 5.52
C ILE A 90 1.01 1.40 6.77
N LEU A 91 1.62 0.88 7.84
CA LEU A 91 1.92 1.67 9.05
C LEU A 91 2.88 2.82 8.76
N GLN A 92 3.86 2.61 7.88
CA GLN A 92 4.78 3.68 7.45
C GLN A 92 4.02 4.77 6.67
N THR A 93 3.14 4.38 5.73
CA THR A 93 2.28 5.35 5.02
C THR A 93 1.35 6.08 5.99
N ARG A 94 0.78 5.39 6.98
CA ARG A 94 -0.06 6.01 8.01
C ARG A 94 0.70 7.03 8.85
N ALA A 95 1.93 6.73 9.26
CA ALA A 95 2.78 7.65 10.01
C ALA A 95 3.11 8.94 9.22
N ILE A 96 3.11 8.88 7.88
CA ILE A 96 3.24 10.07 7.02
C ILE A 96 1.95 10.91 7.05
N LEU A 97 0.78 10.29 7.12
CA LEU A 97 -0.53 10.97 7.14
C LEU A 97 -0.86 11.62 8.49
N GLU A 98 -0.42 11.04 9.61
CA GLU A 98 -0.71 11.54 10.97
C GLU A 98 -0.40 13.03 11.16
N PRO A 99 0.81 13.56 10.84
CA PRO A 99 1.07 14.99 10.97
C PRO A 99 0.20 15.84 10.03
N MET A 100 -0.10 15.36 8.82
CA MET A 100 -0.98 16.06 7.87
C MET A 100 -2.42 16.15 8.40
N TRP A 101 -2.87 15.09 9.08
CA TRP A 101 -4.19 15.04 9.71
C TRP A 101 -4.32 16.07 10.83
N GLU A 102 -3.29 16.21 11.68
CA GLU A 102 -3.25 17.24 12.74
C GLU A 102 -3.29 18.67 12.17
N VAL A 103 -2.48 18.95 11.15
CA VAL A 103 -2.45 20.25 10.47
C VAL A 103 -3.83 20.58 9.89
N ALA A 104 -4.41 19.67 9.10
CA ALA A 104 -5.69 19.88 8.45
C ALA A 104 -6.85 20.02 9.46
N ASN A 105 -6.83 19.27 10.57
CA ASN A 105 -7.86 19.38 11.62
C ASN A 105 -7.73 20.64 12.48
N SER A 106 -6.54 21.22 12.57
CA SER A 106 -6.35 22.53 13.19
C SER A 106 -6.85 23.70 12.32
N GLY A 107 -7.31 23.42 11.09
CA GLY A 107 -7.74 24.42 10.11
C GLY A 107 -6.58 25.10 9.38
N GLN A 108 -5.36 24.62 9.57
CA GLN A 108 -4.19 25.06 8.84
C GLN A 108 -4.10 24.35 7.48
N ARG A 109 -3.33 24.94 6.55
CA ARG A 109 -3.08 24.39 5.23
C ARG A 109 -1.80 23.56 5.26
N LEU A 110 -1.80 22.47 4.53
CA LEU A 110 -0.59 21.70 4.26
C LEU A 110 0.39 22.54 3.43
N SER A 111 1.69 22.29 3.62
CA SER A 111 2.71 22.79 2.70
C SER A 111 2.56 22.15 1.31
N ASP A 112 3.12 22.77 0.28
CA ASP A 112 3.05 22.22 -1.09
C ASP A 112 3.61 20.79 -1.18
N ILE A 113 4.65 20.48 -0.41
CA ILE A 113 5.26 19.14 -0.37
C ILE A 113 4.32 18.13 0.29
N GLU A 114 3.75 18.49 1.44
CA GLU A 114 2.78 17.63 2.14
C GLU A 114 1.53 17.41 1.29
N TYR A 115 1.04 18.44 0.60
CA TYR A 115 -0.11 18.34 -0.28
C TYR A 115 0.17 17.42 -1.47
N LEU A 116 1.34 17.51 -2.12
CA LEU A 116 1.72 16.58 -3.18
C LEU A 116 1.82 15.15 -2.66
N THR A 117 2.45 14.94 -1.50
CA THR A 117 2.53 13.60 -0.87
C THR A 117 1.14 13.06 -0.52
N LEU A 118 0.23 13.92 -0.04
CA LEU A 118 -1.16 13.54 0.23
C LEU A 118 -1.88 13.08 -1.05
N LEU A 119 -1.65 13.76 -2.18
CA LEU A 119 -2.23 13.38 -3.47
C LEU A 119 -1.65 12.07 -4.01
N ASP A 120 -0.34 11.82 -3.84
CA ASP A 120 0.28 10.55 -4.24
C ASP A 120 -0.33 9.37 -3.44
N ILE A 121 -0.55 9.55 -2.14
CA ILE A 121 -1.21 8.55 -1.29
C ILE A 121 -2.70 8.42 -1.68
N ALA A 122 -3.38 9.52 -2.01
CA ALA A 122 -4.76 9.49 -2.49
C ALA A 122 -4.89 8.67 -3.77
N GLU A 123 -3.99 8.85 -4.73
CA GLU A 123 -3.94 8.07 -5.96
C GLU A 123 -3.72 6.58 -5.68
N GLU A 124 -2.70 6.24 -4.87
CA GLU A 124 -2.42 4.84 -4.48
C GLU A 124 -3.67 4.19 -3.87
N TYR A 125 -4.34 4.88 -2.94
CA TYR A 125 -5.55 4.42 -2.26
C TYR A 125 -6.85 4.71 -3.01
N ARG A 126 -6.77 5.01 -4.32
CA ARG A 126 -7.90 5.15 -5.24
C ARG A 126 -8.97 6.12 -4.72
N LEU A 127 -8.51 7.22 -4.12
CA LEU A 127 -9.34 8.31 -3.65
C LEU A 127 -9.30 9.44 -4.68
N ASP A 128 -10.46 9.74 -5.27
CA ASP A 128 -10.62 10.93 -6.09
C ASP A 128 -10.65 12.17 -5.19
N ALA A 129 -9.57 12.95 -5.23
CA ALA A 129 -9.38 14.14 -4.41
C ALA A 129 -9.86 15.43 -5.10
N ALA A 130 -10.32 15.39 -6.35
CA ALA A 130 -10.55 16.59 -7.17
C ALA A 130 -11.54 17.59 -6.54
N GLU A 131 -12.58 17.07 -5.87
CA GLU A 131 -13.65 17.86 -5.27
C GLU A 131 -13.59 17.88 -3.72
N LEU A 132 -12.49 17.39 -3.13
CA LEU A 132 -12.33 17.29 -1.69
C LEU A 132 -11.36 18.35 -1.15
N SER A 133 -11.69 18.91 0.02
CA SER A 133 -10.73 19.73 0.78
C SER A 133 -9.59 18.87 1.35
N GLU A 134 -8.43 19.48 1.65
CA GLU A 134 -7.29 18.81 2.32
C GLU A 134 -7.74 17.99 3.55
N ARG A 135 -8.62 18.58 4.38
CA ARG A 135 -9.19 17.92 5.56
C ARG A 135 -10.02 16.69 5.20
N GLN A 136 -10.83 16.76 4.14
CA GLN A 136 -11.64 15.62 3.70
C GLN A 136 -10.76 14.51 3.13
N VAL A 137 -9.76 14.86 2.31
CA VAL A 137 -8.81 13.88 1.73
C VAL A 137 -8.07 13.14 2.83
N VAL A 138 -7.46 13.87 3.79
CA VAL A 138 -6.69 13.22 4.86
C VAL A 138 -7.60 12.43 5.82
N THR A 139 -8.84 12.87 6.06
CA THR A 139 -9.79 12.11 6.89
C THR A 139 -10.12 10.76 6.25
N GLU A 140 -10.47 10.76 4.95
CA GLU A 140 -10.77 9.54 4.21
C GLU A 140 -9.54 8.61 4.15
N LEU A 141 -8.35 9.17 3.90
CA LEU A 141 -7.11 8.40 3.90
C LEU A 141 -6.80 7.80 5.27
N MET A 142 -7.11 8.48 6.38
CA MET A 142 -6.94 7.91 7.72
C MET A 142 -7.87 6.72 8.00
N GLU A 143 -8.96 6.54 7.24
CA GLU A 143 -9.81 5.34 7.29
C GLU A 143 -9.31 4.22 6.35
N ARG A 144 -8.79 4.60 5.17
CA ARG A 144 -8.26 3.66 4.16
C ARG A 144 -6.89 3.08 4.52
N VAL A 145 -5.96 3.94 4.94
CA VAL A 145 -4.55 3.60 5.22
C VAL A 145 -4.41 3.04 6.63
N ASP A 146 -4.83 1.79 6.82
CA ASP A 146 -4.63 1.08 8.08
C ASP A 146 -4.46 -0.43 7.83
N ILE A 147 -3.84 -1.09 8.79
CA ILE A 147 -3.51 -2.51 8.75
C ILE A 147 -4.76 -3.38 8.76
N ILE A 148 -4.58 -4.64 8.38
CA ILE A 148 -5.60 -5.69 8.52
C ILE A 148 -5.00 -6.75 9.43
N PRO A 149 -5.73 -7.21 10.48
CA PRO A 149 -5.19 -8.21 11.41
C PRO A 149 -4.68 -9.45 10.68
N THR A 150 -3.46 -9.87 10.98
CA THR A 150 -2.79 -11.01 10.34
C THR A 150 -3.66 -12.26 10.37
N SER A 151 -4.36 -12.51 11.47
CA SER A 151 -5.25 -13.67 11.60
C SER A 151 -6.41 -13.66 10.62
N LEU A 152 -6.98 -12.48 10.32
CA LEU A 152 -8.07 -12.32 9.36
C LEU A 152 -7.56 -12.59 7.93
N VAL A 153 -6.42 -12.01 7.59
CA VAL A 153 -5.79 -12.20 6.27
C VAL A 153 -5.43 -13.67 6.03
N LEU A 154 -4.82 -14.33 7.00
CA LEU A 154 -4.46 -15.75 6.89
C LEU A 154 -5.69 -16.66 6.80
N ALA A 155 -6.78 -16.32 7.50
CA ALA A 155 -8.03 -17.06 7.39
C ALA A 155 -8.66 -16.95 6.00
N GLN A 156 -8.68 -15.74 5.43
CA GLN A 156 -9.13 -15.52 4.05
C GLN A 156 -8.22 -16.23 3.06
N ALA A 157 -6.90 -16.10 3.19
CA ALA A 157 -5.94 -16.80 2.34
C ALA A 157 -6.17 -18.31 2.35
N ALA A 158 -6.36 -18.91 3.53
CA ALA A 158 -6.64 -20.35 3.65
C ALA A 158 -7.94 -20.75 2.94
N ASN A 159 -8.98 -19.94 3.08
CA ASN A 159 -10.28 -20.18 2.45
C ASN A 159 -10.22 -20.03 0.92
N GLU A 160 -9.65 -18.93 0.42
CA GLU A 160 -9.64 -18.59 -1.01
C GLU A 160 -8.68 -19.46 -1.83
N SER A 161 -7.53 -19.82 -1.26
CA SER A 161 -6.51 -20.62 -1.96
C SER A 161 -6.63 -22.13 -1.73
N ALA A 162 -7.64 -22.57 -0.97
CA ALA A 162 -7.72 -23.94 -0.46
C ALA A 162 -6.39 -24.36 0.21
N TRP A 163 -5.90 -23.55 1.16
CA TRP A 163 -4.63 -23.76 1.86
C TRP A 163 -3.41 -23.82 0.92
N GLY A 164 -3.42 -22.97 -0.13
CA GLY A 164 -2.35 -22.86 -1.12
C GLY A 164 -2.37 -23.93 -2.22
N MET A 165 -3.33 -24.87 -2.18
CA MET A 165 -3.38 -26.00 -3.13
C MET A 165 -4.16 -25.67 -4.41
N SER A 166 -4.96 -24.60 -4.41
CA SER A 166 -5.71 -24.16 -5.59
C SER A 166 -4.80 -23.96 -6.80
N ARG A 167 -5.28 -24.37 -7.97
CA ARG A 167 -4.59 -24.14 -9.25
C ARG A 167 -4.22 -22.67 -9.44
N PHE A 168 -5.13 -21.75 -9.11
CA PHE A 168 -4.88 -20.31 -9.27
C PHE A 168 -3.81 -19.77 -8.31
N ALA A 169 -3.72 -20.35 -7.11
CA ALA A 169 -2.65 -20.04 -6.18
C ALA A 169 -1.32 -20.55 -6.75
N ARG A 170 -1.26 -21.83 -7.14
CA ARG A 170 -0.03 -22.47 -7.63
C ARG A 170 0.47 -21.92 -8.97
N GLU A 171 -0.39 -21.75 -9.96
CA GLU A 171 0.02 -21.32 -11.30
C GLU A 171 0.05 -19.80 -11.47
N GLY A 172 -0.68 -19.05 -10.62
CA GLY A 172 -0.86 -17.61 -10.81
C GLY A 172 -0.50 -16.78 -9.58
N ASN A 173 0.10 -17.38 -8.55
CA ASN A 173 0.39 -16.74 -7.25
C ASN A 173 -0.84 -16.05 -6.62
N ASN A 174 -2.07 -16.39 -7.05
CA ASN A 174 -3.30 -15.70 -6.63
C ASN A 174 -3.90 -16.36 -5.39
N ILE A 175 -3.47 -15.87 -4.23
CA ILE A 175 -3.85 -16.40 -2.92
C ILE A 175 -5.30 -16.09 -2.54
N PHE A 176 -5.84 -14.98 -3.06
CA PHE A 176 -7.11 -14.41 -2.59
C PHE A 176 -8.24 -14.50 -3.62
N GLY A 177 -8.03 -15.21 -4.73
CA GLY A 177 -9.04 -15.38 -5.77
C GLY A 177 -9.41 -14.09 -6.50
N GLN A 178 -8.45 -13.16 -6.64
CA GLN A 178 -8.70 -11.84 -7.22
C GLN A 178 -8.99 -11.94 -8.72
N TRP A 179 -10.08 -11.31 -9.16
CA TRP A 179 -10.46 -11.22 -10.57
C TRP A 179 -9.75 -10.06 -11.26
N CYS A 180 -9.57 -10.19 -12.57
CA CYS A 180 -9.17 -9.11 -13.45
C CYS A 180 -10.03 -9.15 -14.74
N PHE A 181 -10.13 -8.03 -15.43
CA PHE A 181 -11.12 -7.81 -16.49
C PHE A 181 -10.50 -7.45 -17.85
N GLU A 182 -9.18 -7.54 -17.95
CA GLU A 182 -8.42 -7.35 -19.18
C GLU A 182 -8.10 -8.72 -19.79
N ALA A 183 -8.13 -8.86 -21.11
CA ALA A 183 -7.80 -10.15 -21.71
C ALA A 183 -6.32 -10.47 -21.50
N GLY A 184 -6.00 -11.66 -20.98
CA GLY A 184 -4.62 -12.09 -20.70
C GLY A 184 -4.06 -11.63 -19.35
N CYS A 185 -4.85 -10.96 -18.50
CA CYS A 185 -4.40 -10.54 -17.18
C CYS A 185 -4.27 -11.70 -16.17
N GLY A 186 -4.71 -12.91 -16.54
CA GLY A 186 -4.48 -14.08 -15.71
C GLY A 186 -4.97 -15.41 -16.28
N LEU A 187 -5.41 -16.28 -15.38
CA LEU A 187 -5.80 -17.65 -15.68
C LEU A 187 -7.30 -17.72 -15.99
N VAL A 188 -7.63 -18.26 -17.15
CA VAL A 188 -9.02 -18.48 -17.56
C VAL A 188 -9.64 -19.63 -16.73
N PRO A 189 -10.78 -19.41 -16.06
CA PRO A 189 -11.49 -20.47 -15.36
C PRO A 189 -11.95 -21.58 -16.31
N ALA A 190 -11.67 -22.84 -15.97
CA ALA A 190 -12.05 -24.00 -16.79
C ALA A 190 -13.57 -24.16 -17.00
N ARG A 191 -14.38 -23.55 -16.13
CA ARG A 191 -15.86 -23.56 -16.18
C ARG A 191 -16.45 -22.16 -16.34
N ARG A 192 -15.83 -21.32 -17.16
CA ARG A 192 -16.33 -19.99 -17.52
C ARG A 192 -17.64 -20.12 -18.33
N GLY A 193 -18.69 -19.44 -17.89
CA GLY A 193 -19.89 -19.24 -18.72
C GLY A 193 -19.53 -18.46 -19.98
N GLN A 194 -20.18 -18.76 -21.11
CA GLN A 194 -19.81 -18.24 -22.43
C GLN A 194 -19.72 -16.70 -22.51
N ASN A 195 -20.40 -15.98 -21.60
CA ASN A 195 -20.46 -14.51 -21.55
C ASN A 195 -19.62 -13.84 -20.44
N ALA A 196 -18.97 -14.60 -19.56
CA ALA A 196 -18.07 -13.96 -18.59
C ALA A 196 -16.83 -13.44 -19.32
N THR A 197 -16.33 -12.26 -18.96
CA THR A 197 -15.12 -11.65 -19.56
C THR A 197 -13.95 -11.58 -18.58
N HIS A 198 -14.18 -11.94 -17.31
CA HIS A 198 -13.17 -11.90 -16.26
C HIS A 198 -12.25 -13.14 -16.30
N GLU A 199 -11.00 -12.91 -15.92
CA GLU A 199 -9.98 -13.92 -15.65
C GLU A 199 -9.61 -13.90 -14.17
N VAL A 200 -9.00 -14.97 -13.66
CA VAL A 200 -8.42 -14.98 -12.31
C VAL A 200 -7.01 -14.43 -12.42
N LYS A 201 -6.76 -13.25 -11.84
CA LYS A 201 -5.50 -12.52 -11.99
C LYS A 201 -4.29 -13.41 -11.73
N ALA A 202 -3.27 -13.33 -12.58
CA ALA A 202 -1.96 -13.87 -12.27
C ALA A 202 -1.09 -12.75 -11.68
N PHE A 203 -0.25 -13.10 -10.70
CA PHE A 203 0.67 -12.18 -10.04
C PHE A 203 2.10 -12.64 -10.27
N ALA A 204 3.02 -11.68 -10.44
CA ALA A 204 4.43 -12.01 -10.61
C ALA A 204 5.02 -12.63 -9.33
N SER A 205 4.47 -12.28 -8.15
CA SER A 205 4.91 -12.79 -6.86
C SER A 205 3.76 -12.93 -5.85
N ILE A 206 4.03 -13.63 -4.74
CA ILE A 206 3.10 -13.71 -3.60
C ILE A 206 2.92 -12.36 -2.93
N GLU A 207 3.98 -11.55 -2.89
CA GLU A 207 3.94 -10.18 -2.39
C GLU A 207 2.92 -9.33 -3.17
N GLU A 208 2.96 -9.35 -4.50
CA GLU A 208 1.99 -8.60 -5.30
C GLU A 208 0.54 -9.05 -5.08
N SER A 209 0.30 -10.36 -4.93
CA SER A 209 -1.02 -10.89 -4.59
C SER A 209 -1.51 -10.34 -3.25
N VAL A 210 -0.64 -10.33 -2.23
CA VAL A 210 -0.95 -9.79 -0.90
C VAL A 210 -1.21 -8.29 -0.97
N ASN A 211 -0.34 -7.51 -1.60
CA ASN A 211 -0.48 -6.05 -1.70
C ASN A 211 -1.78 -5.66 -2.43
N SER A 212 -2.09 -6.33 -3.54
CA SER A 212 -3.34 -6.12 -4.29
C SER A 212 -4.57 -6.43 -3.45
N TYR A 213 -4.52 -7.51 -2.64
CA TYR A 213 -5.62 -7.88 -1.75
C TYR A 213 -5.83 -6.85 -0.64
N PHE A 214 -4.75 -6.39 0.00
CA PHE A 214 -4.79 -5.34 1.03
C PHE A 214 -5.39 -4.06 0.47
N LEU A 215 -4.89 -3.62 -0.69
CA LEU A 215 -5.40 -2.43 -1.36
C LEU A 215 -6.88 -2.56 -1.68
N ASN A 216 -7.35 -3.72 -2.16
CA ASN A 216 -8.76 -3.93 -2.42
C ASN A 216 -9.63 -3.78 -1.16
N LEU A 217 -9.23 -4.37 -0.02
CA LEU A 217 -9.96 -4.20 1.24
C LEU A 217 -9.92 -2.76 1.77
N ASN A 218 -8.80 -2.07 1.56
CA ASN A 218 -8.60 -0.70 2.00
C ASN A 218 -9.25 0.37 1.11
N THR A 219 -9.70 0.02 -0.11
CA THR A 219 -10.20 1.02 -1.07
C THR A 219 -11.60 0.75 -1.62
N ASN A 220 -11.99 -0.52 -1.77
CA ASN A 220 -13.28 -0.86 -2.39
C ASN A 220 -14.44 -0.50 -1.46
N SER A 221 -15.49 0.12 -2.01
CA SER A 221 -16.68 0.54 -1.26
C SER A 221 -17.45 -0.63 -0.64
N ASN A 222 -17.34 -1.84 -1.21
CA ASN A 222 -17.94 -3.05 -0.63
C ASN A 222 -17.39 -3.40 0.76
N TYR A 223 -16.23 -2.86 1.17
CA TYR A 223 -15.60 -3.10 2.45
C TYR A 223 -15.56 -1.86 3.35
N GLN A 224 -16.38 -0.85 3.04
CA GLN A 224 -16.51 0.35 3.86
C GLN A 224 -16.87 0.00 5.31
N ASP A 225 -17.88 -0.84 5.53
CA ASP A 225 -18.28 -1.28 6.88
C ASP A 225 -17.11 -1.89 7.69
N MET A 226 -16.21 -2.63 7.03
CA MET A 226 -15.01 -3.19 7.66
C MET A 226 -14.06 -2.06 8.12
N ARG A 227 -13.82 -1.08 7.26
CA ARG A 227 -12.97 0.08 7.57
C ARG A 227 -13.57 0.96 8.67
N GLU A 228 -14.89 1.16 8.67
CA GLU A 228 -15.59 1.90 9.72
C GLU A 228 -15.47 1.20 11.08
N MET A 229 -15.68 -0.12 11.13
CA MET A 229 -15.46 -0.89 12.37
C MET A 229 -14.01 -0.80 12.85
N ARG A 230 -13.04 -0.83 11.93
CA ARG A 230 -11.61 -0.66 12.25
C ARG A 230 -11.32 0.73 12.80
N ALA A 231 -11.83 1.78 12.16
CA ALA A 231 -11.70 3.16 12.61
C ALA A 231 -12.31 3.37 14.01
N GLN A 232 -13.49 2.80 14.29
CA GLN A 232 -14.11 2.85 15.62
C GLN A 232 -13.24 2.17 16.69
N MET A 233 -12.60 1.05 16.37
CA MET A 233 -11.66 0.40 17.32
C MET A 233 -10.46 1.30 17.61
N ARG A 234 -9.90 1.97 16.59
CA ARG A 234 -8.80 2.93 16.74
C ARG A 234 -9.19 4.11 17.62
N GLU A 235 -10.33 4.73 17.36
CA GLU A 235 -10.85 5.84 18.16
C GLU A 235 -11.03 5.46 19.64
N GLN A 236 -11.45 4.22 19.89
CA GLN A 236 -11.62 3.67 21.24
C GLN A 236 -10.30 3.18 21.87
N ASN A 237 -9.15 3.32 21.19
CA ASN A 237 -7.86 2.76 21.59
C ASN A 237 -7.92 1.26 21.91
N ARG A 238 -8.74 0.52 21.16
CA ARG A 238 -8.89 -0.93 21.30
C ARG A 238 -8.00 -1.64 20.29
N PRO A 239 -7.42 -2.81 20.66
CA PRO A 239 -6.80 -3.69 19.68
C PRO A 239 -7.82 -4.05 18.59
N LEU A 240 -7.33 -4.18 17.36
CA LEU A 240 -8.16 -4.66 16.26
C LEU A 240 -8.60 -6.10 16.52
N ASP A 241 -9.90 -6.36 16.35
CA ASP A 241 -10.48 -7.67 16.57
C ASP A 241 -10.86 -8.29 15.22
N SER A 242 -10.10 -9.30 14.81
CA SER A 242 -10.27 -10.01 13.54
C SER A 242 -11.65 -10.68 13.41
N LEU A 243 -12.22 -11.19 14.50
CA LEU A 243 -13.54 -11.83 14.48
C LEU A 243 -14.65 -10.80 14.27
N VAL A 244 -14.48 -9.59 14.81
CA VAL A 244 -15.41 -8.48 14.58
C VAL A 244 -15.24 -7.94 13.17
N LEU A 245 -14.01 -7.66 12.72
CA LEU A 245 -13.74 -7.12 11.38
C LEU A 245 -14.19 -8.07 10.26
N ALA A 246 -14.14 -9.39 10.47
CA ALA A 246 -14.69 -10.37 9.52
C ALA A 246 -16.15 -10.11 9.15
N ARG A 247 -16.96 -9.50 10.05
CA ARG A 247 -18.37 -9.17 9.79
C ARG A 247 -18.54 -8.13 8.68
N GLY A 248 -17.52 -7.32 8.41
CA GLY A 248 -17.52 -6.33 7.34
C GLY A 248 -17.22 -6.92 5.96
N LEU A 249 -16.98 -8.23 5.88
CA LEU A 249 -16.60 -8.93 4.65
C LEU A 249 -17.75 -9.72 4.03
N THR A 250 -19.00 -9.43 4.40
CA THR A 250 -20.18 -10.11 3.82
C THR A 250 -20.25 -10.00 2.30
N ARG A 251 -19.75 -8.90 1.73
CA ARG A 251 -19.72 -8.68 0.27
C ARG A 251 -18.52 -9.29 -0.44
N TYR A 252 -17.57 -9.87 0.29
CA TYR A 252 -16.41 -10.54 -0.30
C TYR A 252 -16.83 -11.82 -1.06
N SER A 253 -17.86 -12.50 -0.55
CA SER A 253 -18.38 -13.74 -1.13
C SER A 253 -19.88 -13.65 -1.33
N GLN A 254 -20.38 -14.26 -2.41
CA GLN A 254 -21.83 -14.44 -2.63
C GLN A 254 -22.50 -15.22 -1.49
N ARG A 255 -21.74 -15.96 -0.68
CA ARG A 255 -22.21 -16.70 0.49
C ARG A 255 -22.54 -15.80 1.70
N GLY A 256 -22.20 -14.51 1.67
CA GLY A 256 -22.60 -13.55 2.70
C GLY A 256 -22.15 -13.94 4.11
N MET A 257 -23.08 -14.00 5.07
CA MET A 257 -22.76 -14.35 6.47
C MET A 257 -22.21 -15.77 6.66
N ALA A 258 -22.51 -16.71 5.76
CA ALA A 258 -21.92 -18.04 5.83
C ALA A 258 -20.40 -18.00 5.59
N TYR A 259 -19.94 -17.10 4.73
CA TYR A 259 -18.51 -16.84 4.52
C TYR A 259 -17.86 -16.26 5.78
N VAL A 260 -18.49 -15.25 6.39
CA VAL A 260 -18.00 -14.65 7.64
C VAL A 260 -17.84 -15.69 8.76
N SER A 261 -18.82 -16.59 8.88
CA SER A 261 -18.79 -17.66 9.90
C SER A 261 -17.61 -18.61 9.68
N GLU A 262 -17.33 -18.97 8.42
CA GLU A 262 -16.20 -19.83 8.05
C GLU A 262 -14.85 -19.17 8.36
N LEU A 263 -14.70 -17.87 8.09
CA LEU A 263 -13.48 -17.14 8.49
C LEU A 263 -13.29 -17.16 10.02
N GLN A 264 -14.35 -16.90 10.78
CA GLN A 264 -14.32 -16.93 12.23
C GLN A 264 -13.99 -18.33 12.78
N ASP A 265 -14.47 -19.39 12.12
CA ASP A 265 -14.13 -20.77 12.46
C ASP A 265 -12.66 -21.06 12.17
N ILE A 266 -12.13 -20.66 11.01
CA ILE A 266 -10.72 -20.82 10.67
C ILE A 266 -9.83 -20.10 11.71
N ILE A 267 -10.16 -18.86 12.08
CA ILE A 267 -9.41 -18.09 13.09
C ILE A 267 -9.41 -18.83 14.43
N ARG A 268 -10.59 -19.29 14.90
CA ARG A 268 -10.72 -19.93 16.22
C ARG A 268 -10.06 -21.31 16.28
N VAL A 269 -10.35 -22.18 15.31
CA VAL A 269 -9.86 -23.57 15.30
C VAL A 269 -8.35 -23.61 15.18
N ASN A 270 -7.76 -22.73 14.37
CA ASN A 270 -6.31 -22.67 14.18
C ASN A 270 -5.62 -21.69 15.15
N ARG A 271 -6.36 -21.06 16.07
CA ARG A 271 -5.85 -20.13 17.10
C ARG A 271 -5.04 -18.95 16.53
N LEU A 272 -5.47 -18.44 15.38
CA LEU A 272 -4.72 -17.43 14.62
C LEU A 272 -4.64 -16.07 15.32
N GLY A 273 -5.57 -15.75 16.23
CA GLY A 273 -5.58 -14.46 16.93
C GLY A 273 -4.33 -14.16 17.77
N ALA A 274 -3.46 -15.14 18.01
CA ALA A 274 -2.14 -14.88 18.59
C ALA A 274 -1.23 -14.04 17.67
N LEU A 275 -1.43 -14.10 16.35
CA LEU A 275 -0.66 -13.39 15.31
C LEU A 275 -1.09 -11.93 15.11
N ASP A 276 -2.16 -11.48 15.79
CA ASP A 276 -2.60 -10.08 15.74
C ASP A 276 -1.83 -9.18 16.73
N ARG A 277 -0.93 -9.77 17.53
CA ARG A 277 -0.17 -9.10 18.60
C ARG A 277 1.33 -8.97 18.29
N SER A 278 1.75 -9.48 17.14
CA SER A 278 3.14 -9.48 16.65
C SER A 278 3.46 -8.23 15.84
#